data_AF-A0A5C2HXU2-F1
#
_entry.id   AF-A0A5C2HXU2-F1
#
_cell.length_a   1.000
_cell.length_b   1.000
_cell.length_c   1.000
_cell.angle_alpha   90.00
_cell.angle_beta   90.00
_cell.angle_gamma   90.00
#
_symmetry.space_group_name_H-M   'P 1'
#
loop_
_entity.id
_entity.type
_entity.pdbx_description
1 polymer ?
#
loop_
_entity_poly.entity_id
_entity_poly.type
_entity_poly.pdbx_seq_one_letter_code
_entity_poly.pdbx_strand_id
1 'polypeptide(L)'
;MTFAWYAHLKELGSKPWIIAALISWGIALFEYLLQVPANRIGYTVLSVAQLKIIQEVITLSLFVPFSLYYMKEPLKLDYLWAGLCLMGAVYFMFRDQL
;
A
#
# COMPACT_ATOMS: atom_id res chain seq x y z
N MET A 1 -1.47 -1.64 4.75
CA MET A 1 -0.95 -0.66 5.71
C MET A 1 -1.52 0.74 5.51
N THR A 2 -2.35 0.97 4.49
CA THR A 2 -2.85 2.30 4.13
C THR A 2 -3.63 2.95 5.27
N PHE A 3 -4.55 2.21 5.90
CA PHE A 3 -5.36 2.78 6.97
C PHE A 3 -4.54 3.09 8.22
N ALA A 4 -3.66 2.18 8.64
CA ALA A 4 -2.80 2.40 9.80
C ALA A 4 -1.93 3.66 9.69
N TRP A 5 -1.46 3.97 8.47
CA TRP A 5 -0.57 5.11 8.21
C TRP A 5 -1.27 6.44 7.97
N TYR A 6 -2.46 6.45 7.37
CA TYR A 6 -3.06 7.71 6.91
C TYR A 6 -4.37 8.05 7.63
N ALA A 7 -5.14 7.06 8.10
CA ALA A 7 -6.45 7.34 8.67
C ALA A 7 -6.37 8.15 9.98
N HIS A 8 -5.31 7.94 10.77
CA HIS A 8 -5.08 8.69 12.00
C HIS A 8 -4.83 10.19 11.76
N LEU A 9 -4.32 10.58 10.57
CA LEU A 9 -4.12 11.98 10.22
C LEU A 9 -5.45 12.73 10.15
N LYS A 10 -6.48 12.06 9.62
CA LYS A 10 -7.83 12.62 9.48
C LYS A 10 -8.62 12.53 10.78
N GLU A 11 -8.64 11.37 11.43
CA GLU A 11 -9.56 11.10 12.55
C GLU A 11 -8.96 11.41 13.94
N LEU A 12 -7.62 11.41 14.03
CA LEU A 12 -6.90 11.49 15.31
C LEU A 12 -5.84 12.62 15.31
N GLY A 13 -5.86 13.51 14.32
CA GLY A 13 -4.86 14.59 14.19
C GLY A 13 -4.82 15.57 15.37
N SER A 14 -5.93 15.71 16.12
CA SER A 14 -6.02 16.54 17.34
C SER A 14 -5.77 15.77 18.64
N LYS A 15 -5.61 14.44 18.58
CA LYS A 15 -5.38 13.60 19.76
C LYS A 15 -3.88 13.49 20.07
N PRO A 16 -3.50 13.20 21.34
CA PRO A 16 -2.13 12.86 21.68
C PRO A 16 -1.57 11.76 20.78
N TRP A 17 -0.34 11.94 20.30
CA TRP A 17 0.30 11.04 19.35
C TRP A 17 0.32 9.58 19.81
N ILE A 18 0.40 9.33 21.13
CA ILE A 18 0.40 7.99 21.72
C ILE A 18 -0.91 7.26 21.42
N ILE A 19 -2.05 7.95 21.50
CA ILE A 19 -3.36 7.36 21.20
C ILE A 19 -3.45 7.02 19.71
N ALA A 20 -3.00 7.94 18.85
CA ALA A 20 -2.92 7.68 17.41
C ALA A 20 -2.03 6.47 17.10
N ALA A 21 -0.85 6.37 17.70
CA ALA A 21 0.07 5.27 17.51
C ALA A 21 -0.53 3.92 17.95
N LEU A 22 -1.16 3.85 19.12
CA LEU A 22 -1.76 2.60 19.62
C LEU A 22 -2.91 2.12 18.74
N ILE A 23 -3.79 3.02 18.27
CA ILE A 23 -4.87 2.67 17.36
C ILE A 23 -4.30 2.24 16.00
N SER A 24 -3.34 2.99 15.46
CA SER A 24 -2.65 2.65 14.20
C SER A 24 -1.96 1.29 14.28
N TRP A 25 -1.34 0.93 15.40
CA TRP A 25 -0.76 -0.40 15.60
C TRP A 25 -1.80 -1.51 15.62
N GLY A 26 -2.96 -1.28 16.26
CA GLY A 26 -4.08 -2.21 16.21
C GLY A 26 -4.54 -2.48 14.78
N ILE A 27 -4.71 -1.42 13.97
CA ILE A 27 -5.09 -1.53 12.55
C ILE A 27 -3.98 -2.21 11.74
N ALA A 28 -2.72 -1.84 11.97
CA ALA A 28 -1.57 -2.41 11.29
C ALA A 28 -1.49 -3.93 11.50
N LEU A 29 -1.81 -4.42 12.71
CA LEU A 29 -1.85 -5.85 13.00
C LEU A 29 -2.84 -6.58 12.08
N PHE A 30 -4.07 -6.06 11.92
CA PHE A 30 -5.05 -6.66 11.02
C PHE A 30 -4.59 -6.65 9.56
N GLU A 31 -4.04 -5.53 9.10
CA GLU A 31 -3.48 -5.46 7.74
C GLU A 31 -2.31 -6.44 7.56
N TYR A 32 -1.49 -6.65 8.60
CA TYR A 32 -0.34 -7.56 8.57
C TYR A 32 -0.80 -9.02 8.52
N LEU A 33 -1.85 -9.37 9.26
CA LEU A 33 -2.43 -10.71 9.25
C LEU A 33 -2.93 -11.15 7.87
N LEU A 34 -3.30 -10.20 7.00
CA LEU A 34 -3.64 -10.49 5.60
C LEU A 34 -2.40 -10.51 4.69
N GLN A 35 -1.46 -9.57 4.89
CA GLN A 35 -0.27 -9.45 4.05
C GLN A 35 0.70 -10.62 4.21
N VAL A 36 0.92 -11.11 5.44
CA VAL A 36 1.86 -12.21 5.72
C VAL A 36 1.51 -13.51 4.98
N PRO A 37 0.27 -14.06 5.07
CA PRO A 37 -0.08 -15.27 4.34
C PRO A 37 -0.07 -15.04 2.82
N ALA A 38 -0.52 -13.88 2.33
CA ALA A 38 -0.46 -13.55 0.91
C ALA A 38 0.98 -13.57 0.38
N ASN A 39 1.92 -12.95 1.09
CA ASN A 39 3.33 -12.96 0.72
C ASN A 39 3.94 -14.37 0.78
N ARG A 40 3.57 -15.19 1.78
CA ARG A 40 4.04 -16.58 1.87
C ARG A 40 3.55 -17.42 0.69
N ILE A 41 2.29 -17.28 0.30
CA ILE A 41 1.73 -17.97 -0.87
C ILE A 41 2.42 -17.47 -2.13
N GLY A 42 2.56 -16.15 -2.30
CA GLY A 42 3.23 -15.57 -3.46
C GLY A 42 4.69 -16.02 -3.60
N TYR A 43 5.41 -16.20 -2.49
CA TYR A 43 6.81 -16.65 -2.50
C TYR A 43 7.01 -18.09 -3.01
N THR A 44 5.94 -18.87 -3.11
CA THR A 44 6.00 -20.21 -3.73
C THR A 44 6.16 -20.16 -5.25
N VAL A 45 5.79 -19.04 -5.88
CA VAL A 45 5.76 -18.88 -7.35
C VAL A 45 6.55 -17.67 -7.85
N LEU A 46 6.86 -16.71 -6.98
CA LEU A 46 7.54 -15.45 -7.32
C LEU A 46 8.80 -15.26 -6.48
N SER A 47 9.80 -14.59 -7.07
CA SER A 47 10.97 -14.13 -6.32
C SER A 47 10.60 -13.02 -5.32
N VAL A 48 11.45 -12.82 -4.30
CA VAL A 48 11.26 -11.73 -3.32
C VAL A 48 11.14 -10.37 -4.00
N ALA A 49 11.93 -10.13 -5.04
CA ALA A 49 11.94 -8.86 -5.76
C ALA A 49 10.64 -8.64 -6.55
N GLN A 50 10.10 -9.68 -7.17
CA GLN A 50 8.79 -9.64 -7.85
C GLN A 50 7.65 -9.39 -6.87
N LEU A 51 7.66 -10.05 -5.71
CA LEU A 51 6.69 -9.81 -4.65
C LEU A 51 6.70 -8.36 -4.18
N LYS A 52 7.90 -7.76 -4.06
CA LYS A 52 8.02 -6.36 -3.66
C LYS A 52 7.36 -5.43 -4.69
N ILE A 53 7.59 -5.64 -5.99
CA ILE A 53 6.96 -4.81 -7.03
C ILE A 53 5.45 -4.99 -7.04
N ILE A 54 4.94 -6.22 -6.96
CA ILE A 54 3.49 -6.45 -6.85
C ILE A 54 2.92 -5.74 -5.63
N GLN A 55 3.63 -5.76 -4.49
CA GLN A 55 3.19 -5.04 -3.30
C GLN A 55 3.13 -3.53 -3.52
N GLU A 56 4.08 -2.92 -4.23
CA GLU A 56 4.02 -1.49 -4.57
C GLU A 56 2.85 -1.17 -5.50
N VAL A 57 2.57 -2.04 -6.51
CA VAL A 57 1.41 -1.89 -7.39
C VAL A 57 0.11 -1.95 -6.57
N ILE A 58 -0.06 -2.98 -5.73
CA ILE A 58 -1.24 -3.10 -4.85
C ILE A 58 -1.35 -1.90 -3.92
N THR A 59 -0.23 -1.41 -3.38
CA THR A 59 -0.21 -0.27 -2.46
C THR A 59 -0.69 0.99 -3.15
N LEU A 60 -0.20 1.31 -4.34
CA LEU A 60 -0.67 2.46 -5.09
C LEU A 60 -2.14 2.29 -5.51
N SER A 61 -2.54 1.10 -5.98
CA SER A 61 -3.92 0.81 -6.38
C SER A 61 -4.93 0.95 -5.25
N LEU A 62 -4.57 0.59 -4.01
CA LEU A 62 -5.42 0.80 -2.83
C LEU A 62 -5.32 2.21 -2.28
N PHE A 63 -4.15 2.84 -2.39
CA PHE A 63 -3.92 4.20 -1.90
C PHE A 63 -4.71 5.24 -2.69
N VAL A 64 -4.80 5.12 -4.02
CA VAL A 64 -5.51 6.12 -4.84
C VAL A 64 -7.00 6.24 -4.47
N PRO A 65 -7.81 5.16 -4.43
CA PRO A 65 -9.19 5.23 -3.95
C PRO A 65 -9.28 5.70 -2.50
N PHE A 66 -8.37 5.28 -1.63
CA PHE A 66 -8.32 5.75 -0.24
C PHE A 66 -8.12 7.27 -0.17
N SER A 67 -7.17 7.81 -0.94
CA SER A 67 -6.89 9.25 -1.00
C SER A 67 -8.12 10.05 -1.46
N LEU A 68 -8.80 9.57 -2.51
CA LEU A 68 -9.97 10.23 -3.08
C LEU A 68 -11.21 10.16 -2.19
N TYR A 69 -11.59 8.96 -1.76
CA TYR A 69 -12.86 8.75 -1.08
C TYR A 69 -12.75 8.97 0.43
N TYR A 70 -11.65 8.54 1.05
CA TYR A 70 -11.47 8.64 2.49
C TYR A 70 -10.85 9.98 2.88
N MET A 71 -9.71 10.36 2.29
CA MET A 71 -9.02 11.61 2.64
C MET A 71 -9.63 12.85 1.95
N LYS A 72 -10.44 12.66 0.91
CA LYS A 72 -11.03 13.73 0.09
C LYS A 72 -9.98 14.65 -0.56
N GLU A 73 -8.81 14.10 -0.85
CA GLU A 73 -7.76 14.78 -1.61
C GLU A 73 -8.12 14.81 -3.10
N PRO A 74 -7.78 15.89 -3.83
CA PRO A 74 -8.06 15.96 -5.26
C PRO A 74 -7.23 14.92 -6.04
N LEU A 75 -7.84 14.30 -7.05
CA LEU A 75 -7.12 13.41 -7.96
C LEU A 75 -6.09 14.22 -8.75
N LYS A 76 -4.81 13.93 -8.55
CA LYS A 76 -3.72 14.49 -9.33
C LYS A 76 -3.30 13.52 -10.43
N LEU A 77 -2.94 14.07 -11.60
CA LEU A 77 -2.36 13.28 -12.70
C LEU A 77 -1.05 12.60 -12.29
N ASP A 78 -0.40 13.07 -11.23
CA ASP A 78 0.80 12.45 -10.66
C ASP A 78 0.59 10.98 -10.28
N TYR A 79 -0.63 10.59 -9.86
CA TYR A 79 -0.95 9.18 -9.59
C TYR A 79 -0.93 8.32 -10.85
N LEU A 80 -1.36 8.88 -11.99
CA LEU A 80 -1.30 8.20 -13.27
C LEU A 80 0.15 8.03 -13.71
N TRP A 81 0.98 9.08 -13.60
CA TRP A 81 2.40 9.00 -13.93
C TRP A 81 3.14 8.02 -13.04
N ALA A 82 2.87 8.02 -11.73
CA ALA A 82 3.42 7.03 -10.81
C ALA A 82 3.01 5.59 -11.18
N GLY A 83 1.75 5.39 -11.58
CA GLY A 83 1.25 4.12 -12.09
C GLY A 83 2.00 3.65 -13.34
N LEU A 84 2.21 4.54 -14.31
CA LEU A 84 2.97 4.25 -15.53
C LEU A 84 4.44 3.89 -15.22
N CYS A 85 5.08 4.60 -14.29
CA CYS A 85 6.42 4.26 -13.82
C CYS A 85 6.46 2.86 -13.17
N LEU A 86 5.46 2.51 -12.36
CA LEU A 86 5.34 1.18 -11.79
C LEU A 86 5.11 0.09 -12.83
N MET A 87 4.36 0.37 -13.91
CA MET A 87 4.24 -0.57 -15.03
C MET A 87 5.59 -0.86 -15.68
N GLY A 88 6.46 0.15 -15.80
CA GLY A 88 7.85 -0.04 -16.21
C GLY A 88 8.63 -0.94 -15.24
N ALA A 89 8.48 -0.73 -13.94
CA ALA A 89 9.10 -1.59 -12.92
C ALA A 89 8.60 -3.04 -12.99
N VAL A 90 7.30 -3.25 -13.21
CA VAL A 90 6.71 -4.58 -13.45
C VAL A 90 7.33 -5.22 -14.69
N TYR A 91 7.39 -4.51 -15.82
CA TYR A 91 8.00 -5.05 -17.03
C TYR A 91 9.44 -5.52 -16.79
N PHE A 92 10.30 -4.68 -16.21
CA PHE A 92 11.71 -5.04 -15.98
C PHE A 92 11.89 -6.21 -15.00
N MET A 93 11.06 -6.29 -13.96
CA MET A 93 11.16 -7.34 -12.95
C MET A 93 10.56 -8.69 -13.39
N PHE A 94 9.73 -8.70 -14.43
CA PHE A 94 9.08 -9.91 -14.94
C PHE A 94 9.53 -10.29 -16.36
N ARG A 95 10.42 -9.50 -16.99
CA ARG A 95 10.88 -9.71 -18.38
C ARG A 95 11.47 -11.10 -18.64
N ASP A 96 12.15 -11.69 -17.66
CA ASP A 96 12.85 -12.97 -17.84
C ASP A 96 11.86 -14.16 -17.79
N GLN A 97 10.58 -13.92 -17.48
CA GLN A 97 9.49 -14.90 -17.45
C GLN A 97 8.52 -14.78 -18.65
N LEU A 98 8.75 -13.80 -19.54
CA LEU A 98 8.00 -13.56 -20.78
C LEU A 98 8.64 -14.32 -21.95
#